data_AF-A0A814PNJ9-F1
#
_entry.id   AF-A0A814PNJ9-F1
#
_cell.length_a   1.000
_cell.length_b   1.000
_cell.length_c   1.000
_cell.angle_alpha   90.00
_cell.angle_beta   90.00
_cell.angle_gamma   90.00
#
_symmetry.space_group_name_H-M   'P 1'
#
loop_
_entity.id
_entity.type
_entity.pdbx_description
1 polymer ?
#
loop_
_entity_poly.entity_id
_entity_poly.type
_entity_poly.pdbx_seq_one_letter_code
_entity_poly.pdbx_strand_id
1 'polypeptide(L)'
;MVARVNDLSSEFRRVSKMQVVQTTRQIILENVRLNNQMAIIESDYNNVEIENGKIREQKKSKSLELSLLDERERMMAKKNRKTYQLIEKLTEECSAHEQFIATLDEKIASFDYTQQLIDELEEVNTNTDARRYQIYEENESLRRTIAQRKETLSQCEHDMEKAKYPIEKTIQALNDVLQDSSDTSNTGRTIDTRLGAFENIFRLLNVATQLGIGPNLKELAVKNEDDLLATTIDYDNLPSPAQPLGSLKKLKTKSVAIQTNISNRNPVPYHIQTDVSAVRPKSLPFRKRRPSLLST
;
A
#
# COMPACT_ATOMS: atom_id res chain seq x y z
N MET A 1 -22.01 95.21 -119.54
CA MET A 1 -22.06 95.01 -118.08
C MET A 1 -22.92 93.80 -117.70
N VAL A 2 -24.10 93.63 -118.30
CA VAL A 2 -25.07 92.55 -118.01
C VAL A 2 -24.51 91.12 -118.23
N ALA A 3 -23.75 90.85 -119.30
CA ALA A 3 -23.18 89.53 -119.57
C ALA A 3 -22.24 89.03 -118.45
N ARG A 4 -21.33 89.91 -117.98
CA ARG A 4 -20.41 89.61 -116.87
C ARG A 4 -21.15 89.32 -115.55
N VAL A 5 -22.28 89.96 -115.29
CA VAL A 5 -23.11 89.70 -114.10
C VAL A 5 -23.81 88.34 -114.20
N ASN A 6 -24.23 87.94 -115.39
CA ASN A 6 -24.84 86.63 -115.62
C ASN A 6 -23.81 85.50 -115.49
N ASP A 7 -22.60 85.69 -116.01
CA ASP A 7 -21.48 84.75 -115.85
C ASP A 7 -21.13 84.59 -114.36
N LEU A 8 -20.97 85.70 -113.63
CA LEU A 8 -20.73 85.68 -112.19
C LEU A 8 -21.86 84.97 -111.44
N SER A 9 -23.12 85.24 -111.80
CA SER A 9 -24.30 84.58 -111.21
C SER A 9 -24.34 83.08 -111.48
N SER A 10 -23.89 82.65 -112.67
CA SER A 10 -23.81 81.23 -113.03
C SER A 10 -22.70 80.50 -112.26
N GLU A 11 -21.53 81.12 -112.08
CA GLU A 11 -20.46 80.61 -111.22
C GLU A 11 -20.90 80.56 -109.75
N PHE A 12 -21.55 81.61 -109.23
CA PHE A 12 -22.10 81.57 -107.87
C PHE A 12 -23.11 80.44 -107.67
N ARG A 13 -24.03 80.22 -108.64
CA ARG A 13 -24.97 79.10 -108.58
C ARG A 13 -24.26 77.76 -108.60
N ARG A 14 -23.21 77.62 -109.43
CA ARG A 14 -22.41 76.40 -109.54
C ARG A 14 -21.65 76.11 -108.24
N VAL A 15 -20.92 77.09 -107.72
CA VAL A 15 -20.16 76.96 -106.46
C VAL A 15 -21.09 76.72 -105.29
N SER A 16 -22.21 77.45 -105.19
CA SER A 16 -23.21 77.24 -104.14
C SER A 16 -23.80 75.83 -104.18
N LYS A 17 -24.21 75.35 -105.36
CA LYS A 17 -24.72 73.98 -105.53
C LYS A 17 -23.66 72.93 -105.17
N MET A 18 -22.42 73.13 -105.61
CA MET A 18 -21.30 72.23 -105.30
C MET A 18 -20.98 72.19 -103.81
N GLN A 19 -20.95 73.36 -103.16
CA GLN A 19 -20.68 73.48 -101.72
C GLN A 19 -21.81 72.85 -100.90
N VAL A 20 -23.08 73.10 -101.25
CA VAL A 20 -24.22 72.44 -100.60
C VAL A 20 -24.11 70.92 -100.72
N VAL A 21 -23.80 70.39 -101.92
CA VAL A 21 -23.61 68.94 -102.12
C VAL A 21 -22.44 68.42 -101.30
N GLN A 22 -21.31 69.12 -101.27
CA GLN A 22 -20.12 68.71 -100.53
C GLN A 22 -20.37 68.69 -99.02
N THR A 23 -20.95 69.76 -98.46
CA THR A 23 -21.32 69.84 -97.05
C THR A 23 -22.35 68.77 -96.69
N THR A 24 -23.37 68.56 -97.53
CA THR A 24 -24.39 67.52 -97.30
C THR A 24 -23.76 66.13 -97.30
N ARG A 25 -22.87 65.83 -98.25
CA ARG A 25 -22.14 64.56 -98.30
C ARG A 25 -21.28 64.36 -97.06
N GLN A 26 -20.59 65.40 -96.61
CA GLN A 26 -19.75 65.33 -95.42
C GLN A 26 -20.59 65.07 -94.15
N ILE A 27 -21.72 65.76 -93.99
CA ILE A 27 -22.67 65.53 -92.88
C ILE A 27 -23.20 64.09 -92.90
N ILE A 28 -23.55 63.56 -94.07
CA ILE A 28 -24.01 62.17 -94.19
C ILE A 28 -22.91 61.19 -93.77
N LEU A 29 -21.68 61.38 -94.26
CA LEU A 29 -20.55 60.51 -93.90
C LEU A 29 -20.22 60.58 -92.40
N GLU A 30 -20.28 61.77 -91.81
CA GLU A 30 -20.07 61.96 -90.38
C GLU A 30 -21.18 61.28 -89.56
N ASN A 31 -22.44 61.43 -89.94
CA ASN A 31 -23.55 60.73 -89.29
C ASN A 31 -23.42 59.21 -89.41
N VAL A 32 -23.00 58.69 -90.56
CA VAL A 32 -22.72 57.25 -90.73
C VAL A 32 -21.57 56.82 -89.81
N ARG A 33 -20.50 57.62 -89.70
CA ARG A 33 -19.38 57.34 -88.80
C ARG A 33 -19.83 57.32 -87.34
N LEU A 34 -20.61 58.31 -86.91
CA LEU A 34 -21.13 58.41 -85.55
C LEU A 34 -22.07 57.25 -85.22
N ASN A 35 -22.97 56.87 -86.15
CA ASN A 35 -23.84 55.71 -85.96
C ASN A 35 -23.03 54.41 -85.83
N ASN A 36 -21.99 54.22 -86.64
CA ASN A 36 -21.12 53.06 -86.51
C ASN A 36 -20.37 53.04 -85.17
N GLN A 37 -19.89 54.19 -84.69
CA GLN A 37 -19.26 54.31 -83.37
C GLN A 37 -20.26 54.02 -82.24
N MET A 38 -21.49 54.53 -82.34
CA MET A 38 -22.53 54.28 -81.36
C MET A 38 -22.88 52.77 -81.29
N ALA A 39 -22.98 52.10 -82.44
CA ALA A 39 -23.22 50.66 -82.49
C ALA A 39 -22.10 49.83 -81.82
N ILE A 40 -20.84 50.25 -81.97
CA ILE A 40 -19.71 49.60 -81.28
C ILE A 40 -19.81 49.82 -79.77
N ILE A 41 -20.06 51.05 -79.33
CA ILE A 41 -20.21 51.37 -77.90
C ILE A 41 -21.38 50.63 -77.28
N GLU A 42 -22.51 50.52 -77.99
CA GLU A 42 -23.69 49.76 -77.54
C GLU A 42 -23.35 48.27 -77.41
N SER A 43 -22.60 47.70 -78.35
CA SER A 43 -22.11 46.33 -78.27
C SER A 43 -21.20 46.13 -77.03
N ASP A 44 -20.28 47.06 -76.78
CA ASP A 44 -19.38 46.98 -75.63
C ASP A 44 -20.14 47.12 -74.30
N TYR A 45 -21.11 48.04 -74.24
CA TYR A 45 -21.99 48.22 -73.09
C TYR A 45 -22.77 46.92 -72.78
N ASN A 46 -23.37 46.31 -73.80
CA ASN A 46 -24.10 45.04 -73.66
C ASN A 46 -23.19 43.91 -73.15
N ASN A 47 -21.96 43.83 -73.65
CA ASN A 47 -20.98 42.84 -73.18
C ASN A 47 -20.64 43.04 -71.69
N VAL A 48 -20.40 44.28 -71.27
CA VAL A 48 -20.12 44.63 -69.87
C VAL A 48 -21.34 44.37 -68.98
N GLU A 49 -22.55 44.61 -69.45
CA GLU A 49 -23.77 44.31 -68.70
C GLU A 49 -23.94 42.80 -68.46
N ILE A 50 -23.69 41.98 -69.49
CA ILE A 50 -23.70 40.52 -69.37
C ILE A 50 -22.62 40.03 -68.40
N GLU A 51 -21.40 40.57 -68.50
CA GLU A 51 -20.31 40.22 -67.59
C GLU A 51 -20.64 40.59 -66.13
N ASN A 52 -21.16 41.80 -65.90
CA ASN A 52 -21.63 42.21 -64.58
C ASN A 52 -22.75 41.30 -64.04
N GLY A 53 -23.66 40.85 -64.91
CA GLY A 53 -24.68 39.86 -64.57
C GLY A 53 -24.05 38.56 -64.05
N LYS A 54 -23.09 38.00 -64.79
CA LYS A 54 -22.35 36.80 -64.41
C LYS A 54 -21.60 36.96 -63.09
N ILE A 55 -20.92 38.09 -62.90
CA ILE A 55 -20.18 38.39 -61.66
C ILE A 55 -21.13 38.46 -60.46
N ARG A 56 -22.30 39.10 -60.61
CA ARG A 56 -23.31 39.17 -59.54
C ARG A 56 -23.84 37.78 -59.17
N GLU A 57 -24.09 36.93 -60.15
CA GLU A 57 -24.53 35.56 -59.92
C GLU A 57 -23.46 34.72 -59.21
N GLN A 58 -22.22 34.79 -59.67
CA GLN A 58 -21.07 34.14 -59.02
C GLN A 58 -20.91 34.62 -57.58
N LYS A 59 -21.03 35.94 -57.33
CA LYS A 59 -20.97 36.50 -55.98
C LYS A 59 -22.09 35.96 -55.09
N LYS A 60 -23.32 35.86 -55.59
CA LYS A 60 -24.44 35.26 -54.84
C LYS A 60 -24.18 33.79 -54.52
N SER A 61 -23.72 33.02 -55.50
CA SER A 61 -23.37 31.60 -55.32
C SER A 61 -22.27 31.42 -54.26
N LYS A 62 -21.18 32.19 -54.34
CA LYS A 62 -20.08 32.15 -53.37
C LYS A 62 -20.51 32.62 -51.98
N SER A 63 -21.36 33.63 -51.89
CA SER A 63 -21.93 34.08 -50.61
C SER A 63 -22.75 32.98 -49.93
N LEU A 64 -23.51 32.20 -50.70
CA LEU A 64 -24.27 31.06 -50.17
C LEU A 64 -23.33 29.95 -49.70
N GLU A 65 -22.31 29.63 -50.49
CA GLU A 65 -21.29 28.63 -50.12
C GLU A 65 -20.58 28.98 -48.81
N LEU A 66 -20.19 30.25 -48.63
CA LEU A 66 -19.60 30.75 -47.39
C LEU A 66 -20.57 30.62 -46.20
N SER A 67 -21.83 31.01 -46.38
CA SER A 67 -22.85 30.88 -45.32
C SER A 67 -23.02 29.43 -44.86
N LEU A 68 -23.02 28.47 -45.79
CA LEU A 68 -23.13 27.04 -45.47
C LEU A 68 -21.88 26.51 -44.77
N LEU A 69 -20.69 26.97 -45.18
CA LEU A 69 -19.43 26.62 -44.52
C LEU A 69 -19.38 27.15 -43.08
N ASP A 70 -19.79 28.40 -42.86
CA ASP A 70 -19.85 29.00 -41.51
C ASP A 70 -20.81 28.24 -40.59
N GLU A 71 -21.98 27.84 -41.09
CA GLU A 71 -22.92 27.03 -40.32
C GLU A 71 -22.33 25.65 -39.97
N ARG A 72 -21.68 25.00 -40.94
CA ARG A 72 -21.00 23.73 -40.71
C ARG A 72 -19.89 23.86 -39.68
N GLU A 73 -19.07 24.91 -39.75
CA GLU A 73 -18.01 25.18 -38.78
C GLU A 73 -18.59 25.35 -37.38
N ARG A 74 -19.65 26.16 -37.23
CA ARG A 74 -20.35 26.34 -35.95
C ARG A 74 -20.89 25.03 -35.39
N MET A 75 -21.45 24.16 -36.24
CA MET A 75 -21.92 22.84 -35.80
C MET A 75 -20.76 21.94 -35.37
N MET A 76 -19.65 21.93 -36.12
CA MET A 76 -18.45 21.17 -35.76
C MET A 76 -17.84 21.66 -34.46
N ALA A 77 -17.74 22.98 -34.25
CA ALA A 77 -17.26 23.56 -33.00
C ALA A 77 -18.15 23.15 -31.80
N LYS A 78 -19.48 23.17 -31.96
CA LYS A 78 -20.42 22.68 -30.94
C LYS A 78 -20.23 21.20 -30.64
N LYS A 79 -20.05 20.37 -31.67
CA LYS A 79 -19.80 18.93 -31.51
C LYS A 79 -18.47 18.68 -30.78
N ASN A 80 -17.40 19.35 -31.21
CA ASN A 80 -16.09 19.25 -30.59
C ASN A 80 -16.15 19.65 -29.12
N ARG A 81 -16.83 20.75 -28.78
CA ARG A 81 -17.02 21.16 -27.38
C ARG A 81 -17.70 20.08 -26.54
N LYS A 82 -18.76 19.44 -27.05
CA LYS A 82 -19.42 18.31 -26.36
C LYS A 82 -18.49 17.12 -26.19
N THR A 83 -17.69 16.79 -27.20
CA THR A 83 -16.69 15.72 -27.13
C THR A 83 -15.62 16.03 -26.08
N TYR A 84 -15.12 17.26 -26.01
CA TYR A 84 -14.17 17.66 -24.97
C TYR A 84 -14.76 17.53 -23.56
N GLN A 85 -16.00 17.97 -23.35
CA GLN A 85 -16.68 17.80 -22.07
C GLN A 85 -16.86 16.33 -21.68
N LEU A 86 -17.10 15.45 -22.65
CA LEU A 86 -17.17 14.02 -22.41
C LEU A 86 -15.80 13.44 -22.03
N ILE A 87 -14.73 13.84 -22.73
CA ILE A 87 -13.35 13.43 -22.42
C ILE A 87 -12.97 13.89 -21.02
N GLU A 88 -13.29 15.14 -20.65
CA GLU A 88 -13.03 15.69 -19.33
C GLU A 88 -13.70 14.85 -18.23
N LYS A 89 -15.01 14.57 -18.37
CA LYS A 89 -15.73 13.71 -17.42
C LYS A 89 -15.15 12.30 -17.32
N LEU A 90 -14.82 11.67 -18.45
CA LEU A 90 -14.19 10.34 -18.44
C LEU A 90 -12.82 10.37 -17.76
N THR A 91 -12.07 11.45 -17.94
CA THR A 91 -10.76 11.63 -17.28
C THR A 91 -10.91 11.80 -15.77
N GLU A 92 -11.93 12.56 -15.33
CA GLU A 92 -12.28 12.69 -13.91
C GLU A 92 -12.69 11.35 -13.29
N GLU A 93 -13.53 10.57 -13.99
CA GLU A 93 -13.94 9.22 -13.55
C GLU A 93 -12.74 8.27 -13.46
N CYS A 94 -11.85 8.27 -14.46
CA CYS A 94 -10.62 7.48 -14.42
C CYS A 94 -9.74 7.85 -13.21
N SER A 95 -9.53 9.14 -12.95
CA SER A 95 -8.77 9.62 -11.79
C SER A 95 -9.40 9.18 -10.46
N ALA A 96 -10.74 9.24 -10.35
CA ALA A 96 -11.45 8.75 -9.18
C ALA A 96 -11.30 7.23 -8.99
N HIS A 97 -11.32 6.46 -10.09
CA HIS A 97 -11.09 5.02 -10.05
C HIS A 97 -9.64 4.67 -9.67
N GLU A 98 -8.64 5.41 -10.17
CA GLU A 98 -7.24 5.23 -9.76
C GLU A 98 -7.04 5.48 -8.27
N GLN A 99 -7.65 6.54 -7.73
CA GLN A 99 -7.62 6.80 -6.28
C GLN A 99 -8.32 5.68 -5.50
N PHE A 100 -9.47 5.20 -5.97
CA PHE A 100 -10.17 4.09 -5.34
C PHE A 100 -9.33 2.81 -5.32
N ILE A 101 -8.66 2.46 -6.42
CA ILE A 101 -7.73 1.33 -6.50
C ILE A 101 -6.60 1.52 -5.49
N ALA A 102 -5.98 2.70 -5.42
CA ALA A 102 -4.93 2.97 -4.44
C ALA A 102 -5.39 2.74 -2.99
N THR A 103 -6.63 3.11 -2.64
CA THR A 103 -7.18 2.84 -1.30
C THR A 103 -7.46 1.35 -1.06
N LEU A 104 -7.79 0.59 -2.12
CA LEU A 104 -7.95 -0.86 -2.00
C LEU A 104 -6.61 -1.55 -1.82
N ASP A 105 -5.57 -1.11 -2.53
CA ASP A 105 -4.21 -1.64 -2.38
C ASP A 105 -3.68 -1.41 -0.96
N GLU A 106 -3.91 -0.22 -0.39
CA GLU A 106 -3.57 0.07 1.02
C GLU A 106 -4.30 -0.87 1.99
N LYS A 107 -5.59 -1.14 1.74
CA LYS A 107 -6.36 -2.08 2.55
C LYS A 107 -5.85 -3.51 2.42
N ILE A 108 -5.52 -3.96 1.21
CA ILE A 108 -4.95 -5.29 0.98
C ILE A 108 -3.63 -5.43 1.73
N ALA A 109 -2.73 -4.44 1.64
CA ALA A 109 -1.48 -4.43 2.38
C ALA A 109 -1.71 -4.49 3.91
N SER A 110 -2.74 -3.79 4.42
CA SER A 110 -3.11 -3.88 5.84
C SER A 110 -3.63 -5.26 6.23
N PHE A 111 -4.39 -5.92 5.36
CA PHE A 111 -4.87 -7.28 5.59
C PHE A 111 -3.72 -8.28 5.59
N ASP A 112 -2.79 -8.16 4.65
CA ASP A 112 -1.59 -9.01 4.58
C ASP A 112 -0.76 -8.88 5.87
N TYR A 113 -0.59 -7.66 6.38
CA TYR A 113 0.08 -7.43 7.67
C TYR A 113 -0.68 -8.09 8.83
N THR A 114 -2.00 -7.95 8.88
CA THR A 114 -2.79 -8.62 9.93
C THR A 114 -2.75 -10.14 9.82
N GLN A 115 -2.68 -10.69 8.61
CA GLN A 115 -2.56 -12.13 8.39
C GLN A 115 -1.20 -12.63 8.88
N GLN A 116 -0.11 -11.93 8.59
CA GLN A 116 1.22 -12.27 9.12
C GLN A 116 1.21 -12.27 10.65
N LEU A 117 0.55 -11.30 11.29
CA LEU A 117 0.43 -11.25 12.75
C LEU A 117 -0.39 -12.43 13.30
N ILE A 118 -1.44 -12.87 12.60
CA ILE A 118 -2.21 -14.06 12.98
C ILE A 118 -1.31 -15.30 12.90
N ASP A 119 -0.57 -15.46 11.81
CA ASP A 119 0.33 -16.61 11.61
C ASP A 119 1.42 -16.64 12.71
N GLU A 120 2.00 -15.49 13.07
CA GLU A 120 2.95 -15.38 14.18
C GLU A 120 2.32 -15.77 15.53
N LEU A 121 1.09 -15.32 15.80
CA LEU A 121 0.38 -15.67 17.03
C LEU A 121 0.04 -17.17 17.08
N GLU A 122 -0.32 -17.78 15.95
CA GLU A 122 -0.53 -19.22 15.85
C GLU A 122 0.77 -19.99 16.12
N GLU A 123 1.89 -19.55 15.56
CA GLU A 123 3.21 -20.14 15.83
C GLU A 123 3.56 -20.03 17.33
N VAL A 124 3.37 -18.86 17.94
CA VAL A 124 3.59 -18.70 19.39
C VAL A 124 2.67 -19.62 20.19
N ASN A 125 1.40 -19.75 19.80
CA ASN A 125 0.45 -20.60 20.52
C ASN A 125 0.86 -22.08 20.45
N THR A 126 1.23 -22.58 19.25
CA THR A 126 1.73 -23.95 19.09
C THR A 126 3.02 -24.20 19.89
N ASN A 127 3.95 -23.24 19.91
CA ASN A 127 5.15 -23.29 20.73
C ASN A 127 4.84 -23.32 22.22
N THR A 128 3.87 -22.51 22.69
CA THR A 128 3.44 -22.53 24.10
C THR A 128 2.76 -23.84 24.48
N ASP A 129 1.96 -24.43 23.60
CA ASP A 129 1.34 -25.72 23.83
C ASP A 129 2.40 -26.84 23.87
N ALA A 130 3.37 -26.84 22.96
CA ALA A 130 4.52 -27.76 23.02
C ALA A 130 5.29 -27.61 24.33
N ARG A 131 5.53 -26.36 24.79
CA ARG A 131 6.19 -26.11 26.08
C ARG A 131 5.35 -26.59 27.27
N ARG A 132 4.02 -26.43 27.21
CA ARG A 132 3.11 -26.98 28.23
C ARG A 132 3.23 -28.50 28.29
N TYR A 133 3.24 -29.19 27.15
CA TYR A 133 3.42 -30.65 27.11
C TYR A 133 4.75 -31.09 27.75
N GLN A 134 5.86 -30.41 27.44
CA GLN A 134 7.16 -30.70 28.09
C GLN A 134 7.08 -30.54 29.61
N ILE A 135 6.47 -29.45 30.10
CA ILE A 135 6.29 -29.21 31.54
C ILE A 135 5.40 -30.30 32.17
N TYR A 136 4.38 -30.78 31.47
CA TYR A 136 3.55 -31.90 31.95
C TYR A 136 4.36 -33.18 32.10
N GLU A 137 5.18 -33.54 31.11
CA GLU A 137 6.06 -34.73 31.18
C GLU A 137 7.10 -34.62 32.31
N GLU A 138 7.75 -33.45 32.43
CA GLU A 138 8.69 -33.18 33.52
C GLU A 138 8.01 -33.33 34.89
N ASN A 139 6.83 -32.74 35.07
CA ASN A 139 6.06 -32.87 36.31
C ASN A 139 5.64 -34.31 36.61
N GLU A 140 5.28 -35.08 35.59
CA GLU A 140 4.92 -36.48 35.77
C GLU A 140 6.13 -37.30 36.21
N SER A 141 7.30 -37.07 35.61
CA SER A 141 8.56 -37.70 36.01
C SER A 141 8.95 -37.34 37.45
N LEU A 142 8.77 -36.07 37.85
CA LEU A 142 8.99 -35.60 39.22
C LEU A 142 8.01 -36.25 40.20
N ARG A 143 6.73 -36.41 39.83
CA ARG A 143 5.75 -37.12 40.66
C ARG A 143 6.14 -38.59 40.86
N ARG A 144 6.62 -39.26 39.81
CA ARG A 144 7.11 -40.65 39.91
C ARG A 144 8.33 -40.76 40.82
N THR A 145 9.32 -39.87 40.68
CA THR A 145 10.51 -39.87 41.55
C THR A 145 10.19 -39.52 43.00
N ILE A 146 9.26 -38.59 43.24
CA ILE A 146 8.77 -38.31 44.60
C ILE A 146 8.06 -39.54 45.19
N ALA A 147 7.23 -40.24 44.41
CA ALA A 147 6.56 -41.45 44.87
C ALA A 147 7.56 -42.56 45.22
N GLN A 148 8.55 -42.81 44.36
CA GLN A 148 9.64 -43.76 44.63
C GLN A 148 10.44 -43.37 45.87
N ARG A 149 10.82 -42.10 46.01
CA ARG A 149 11.54 -41.62 47.20
C ARG A 149 10.71 -41.81 48.47
N LYS A 150 9.42 -41.50 48.44
CA LYS A 150 8.51 -41.74 49.56
C LYS A 150 8.45 -43.23 49.92
N GLU A 151 8.37 -44.11 48.93
CA GLU A 151 8.38 -45.56 49.15
C GLU A 151 9.68 -46.03 49.80
N THR A 152 10.84 -45.60 49.27
CA THR A 152 12.15 -45.92 49.88
C THR A 152 12.29 -45.35 51.30
N LEU A 153 11.69 -44.18 51.55
CA LEU A 153 11.72 -43.53 52.86
C LEU A 153 10.85 -44.33 53.84
N SER A 154 9.65 -44.76 53.45
CA SER A 154 8.80 -45.64 54.27
C SER A 154 9.44 -47.01 54.52
N GLN A 155 10.17 -47.57 53.55
CA GLN A 155 10.95 -48.80 53.76
C GLN A 155 12.09 -48.58 54.76
N CYS A 156 12.83 -47.47 54.63
CA CYS A 156 13.88 -47.10 55.57
C CYS A 156 13.33 -46.84 56.98
N GLU A 157 12.20 -46.15 57.11
CA GLU A 157 11.49 -45.96 58.38
C GLU A 157 11.07 -47.31 58.98
N HIS A 158 10.57 -48.24 58.17
CA HIS A 158 10.19 -49.57 58.64
C HIS A 158 11.40 -50.39 59.10
N ASP A 159 12.53 -50.31 58.38
CA ASP A 159 13.78 -50.97 58.77
C ASP A 159 14.40 -50.31 60.00
N MET A 160 14.30 -48.98 60.15
CA MET A 160 14.65 -48.26 61.37
C MET A 160 13.78 -48.72 62.54
N GLU A 161 12.47 -48.87 62.37
CA GLU A 161 11.57 -49.34 63.43
C GLU A 161 11.86 -50.81 63.80
N LYS A 162 12.14 -51.66 62.81
CA LYS A 162 12.61 -53.04 63.04
C LYS A 162 13.95 -53.09 63.77
N ALA A 163 14.86 -52.15 63.51
CA ALA A 163 16.15 -52.05 64.21
C ALA A 163 16.00 -51.43 65.61
N LYS A 164 15.00 -50.59 65.82
CA LYS A 164 14.67 -49.99 67.12
C LYS A 164 14.15 -51.04 68.10
N TYR A 165 13.33 -52.00 67.67
CA TYR A 165 12.81 -53.08 68.53
C TYR A 165 13.90 -53.92 69.26
N PRO A 166 14.95 -54.46 68.60
CA PRO A 166 16.02 -55.16 69.29
C PRO A 166 16.86 -54.23 70.16
N ILE A 167 17.07 -52.96 69.75
CA ILE A 167 17.75 -51.97 70.59
C ILE A 167 16.95 -51.73 71.88
N GLU A 168 15.65 -51.44 71.79
CA GLU A 168 14.76 -51.27 72.94
C GLU A 168 14.72 -52.51 73.83
N LYS A 169 14.64 -53.71 73.24
CA LYS A 169 14.67 -54.98 73.98
C LYS A 169 16.01 -55.20 74.70
N THR A 170 17.13 -54.82 74.09
CA THR A 170 18.45 -54.89 74.75
C THR A 170 18.64 -53.82 75.82
N ILE A 171 18.07 -52.61 75.64
CA ILE A 171 18.02 -51.57 76.67
C ILE A 171 17.16 -52.02 77.85
N GLN A 172 16.01 -52.68 77.60
CA GLN A 172 15.17 -53.28 78.63
C GLN A 172 15.90 -54.41 79.38
N ALA A 173 16.56 -55.32 78.66
CA ALA A 173 17.38 -56.37 79.28
C ALA A 173 18.58 -55.80 80.07
N LEU A 174 19.17 -54.69 79.62
CA LEU A 174 20.18 -53.94 80.38
C LEU A 174 19.59 -53.29 81.63
N ASN A 175 18.37 -52.74 81.55
CA ASN A 175 17.67 -52.15 82.69
C ASN A 175 17.29 -53.22 83.73
N ASP A 176 16.86 -54.40 83.30
CA ASP A 176 16.60 -55.55 84.17
C ASP A 176 17.88 -56.04 84.87
N VAL A 177 19.00 -56.13 84.13
CA VAL A 177 20.32 -56.49 84.71
C VAL A 177 20.87 -55.41 85.65
N LEU A 178 20.57 -54.13 85.38
CA LEU A 178 20.93 -53.02 86.27
C LEU A 178 20.00 -52.94 87.50
N GLN A 179 18.72 -53.31 87.39
CA GLN A 179 17.78 -53.37 88.51
C GLN A 179 17.97 -54.61 89.39
N ASP A 180 18.37 -55.76 88.84
CA ASP A 180 18.75 -56.95 89.62
C ASP A 180 20.08 -56.81 90.37
N SER A 181 20.77 -55.67 90.25
CA SER A 181 22.02 -55.39 90.96
C SER A 181 21.85 -54.77 92.35
N SER A 182 20.61 -54.64 92.86
CA SER A 182 20.37 -54.12 94.22
C SER A 182 20.38 -55.15 95.34
N ASP A 183 20.48 -56.46 95.07
CA ASP A 183 20.47 -57.50 96.11
C ASP A 183 21.73 -58.39 96.13
N THR A 184 22.69 -57.97 96.97
CA THR A 184 23.59 -58.80 97.80
C THR A 184 24.57 -59.81 97.18
N SER A 185 25.87 -59.57 97.48
CA SER A 185 26.90 -60.59 97.78
C SER A 185 27.12 -61.78 96.84
N ASN A 186 27.96 -61.60 95.81
CA ASN A 186 28.87 -62.66 95.30
C ASN A 186 29.89 -62.09 94.29
N THR A 187 31.13 -61.91 94.73
CA THR A 187 32.18 -61.13 94.04
C THR A 187 33.00 -61.89 92.97
N GLY A 188 32.55 -63.07 92.53
CA GLY A 188 33.26 -63.87 91.50
C GLY A 188 32.53 -64.01 90.17
N ARG A 189 31.20 -64.18 90.18
CA ARG A 189 30.39 -64.42 88.97
C ARG A 189 29.89 -63.14 88.29
N THR A 190 30.04 -62.00 88.95
CA THR A 190 29.58 -60.68 88.48
C THR A 190 30.54 -60.03 87.49
N ILE A 191 31.79 -60.48 87.39
CA ILE A 191 32.79 -59.90 86.48
C ILE A 191 32.62 -60.47 85.07
N ASP A 192 32.41 -61.78 84.93
CA ASP A 192 32.21 -62.41 83.61
C ASP A 192 30.87 -62.03 82.97
N THR A 193 29.81 -61.87 83.78
CA THR A 193 28.52 -61.35 83.30
C THR A 193 28.60 -59.87 82.92
N ARG A 194 29.40 -59.06 83.63
CA ARG A 194 29.69 -57.67 83.25
C ARG A 194 30.53 -57.59 81.96
N LEU A 195 31.53 -58.45 81.79
CA LEU A 195 32.32 -58.50 80.55
C LEU A 195 31.45 -58.90 79.35
N GLY A 196 30.56 -59.89 79.52
CA GLY A 196 29.58 -60.27 78.50
C GLY A 196 28.60 -59.14 78.17
N ALA A 197 28.17 -58.35 79.17
CA ALA A 197 27.36 -57.15 78.96
C ALA A 197 28.12 -56.04 78.23
N PHE A 198 29.41 -55.83 78.55
CA PHE A 198 30.26 -54.85 77.83
C PHE A 198 30.55 -55.27 76.40
N GLU A 199 30.77 -56.54 76.11
CA GLU A 199 30.95 -57.04 74.75
C GLU A 199 29.65 -56.90 73.92
N ASN A 200 28.50 -57.13 74.56
CA ASN A 200 27.20 -56.86 73.95
C ASN A 200 26.95 -55.37 73.72
N ILE A 201 27.38 -54.47 74.62
CA ILE A 201 27.33 -53.01 74.43
C ILE A 201 28.23 -52.59 73.27
N PHE A 202 29.45 -53.11 73.18
CA PHE A 202 30.35 -52.78 72.07
C PHE A 202 29.81 -53.26 70.72
N ARG A 203 29.19 -54.45 70.67
CA ARG A 203 28.48 -54.92 69.47
C ARG A 203 27.27 -54.04 69.14
N LEU A 204 26.50 -53.63 70.15
CA LEU A 204 25.34 -52.75 69.97
C LEU A 204 25.77 -51.37 69.46
N LEU A 205 26.87 -50.81 69.98
CA LEU A 205 27.43 -49.54 69.55
C LEU A 205 28.00 -49.63 68.12
N ASN A 206 28.63 -50.74 67.75
CA ASN A 206 29.08 -50.98 66.37
C ASN A 206 27.92 -51.13 65.39
N VAL A 207 26.83 -51.80 65.79
CA VAL A 207 25.63 -51.93 64.96
C VAL A 207 24.89 -50.59 64.84
N ALA A 208 24.78 -49.82 65.93
CA ALA A 208 24.17 -48.49 65.94
C ALA A 208 24.96 -47.46 65.13
N THR A 209 26.30 -47.50 65.17
CA THR A 209 27.17 -46.64 64.34
C THR A 209 27.16 -47.04 62.87
N GLN A 210 27.12 -48.35 62.53
CA GLN A 210 26.94 -48.81 61.14
C GLN A 210 25.57 -48.42 60.56
N LEU A 211 24.53 -48.36 61.38
CA LEU A 211 23.18 -47.92 61.00
C LEU A 211 22.99 -46.39 61.08
N GLY A 212 24.01 -45.63 61.51
CA GLY A 212 23.93 -44.18 61.66
C GLY A 212 23.01 -43.70 62.78
N ILE A 213 22.58 -44.58 63.68
CA ILE A 213 21.72 -44.29 64.84
C ILE A 213 22.64 -44.03 66.04
N GLY A 214 23.36 -42.92 66.00
CA GLY A 214 24.03 -42.35 67.17
C GLY A 214 23.31 -41.07 67.62
N PRO A 215 23.34 -40.70 68.91
CA PRO A 215 22.89 -39.37 69.31
C PRO A 215 23.67 -38.34 68.49
N ASN A 216 22.93 -37.43 67.84
CA ASN A 216 23.51 -36.37 67.05
C ASN A 216 24.50 -35.61 67.96
N LEU A 217 25.79 -35.54 67.61
CA LEU A 217 26.83 -34.88 68.43
C LEU A 217 26.50 -33.41 68.79
N LYS A 218 25.51 -32.82 68.11
CA LYS A 218 24.95 -31.49 68.38
C LYS A 218 24.06 -31.44 69.63
N GLU A 219 23.49 -32.55 70.10
CA GLU A 219 22.63 -32.60 71.30
C GLU A 219 23.39 -32.94 72.58
N LEU A 220 24.62 -33.45 72.49
CA LEU A 220 25.50 -33.77 73.63
C LEU A 220 26.53 -32.65 73.95
N ALA A 221 26.62 -31.63 73.11
CA ALA A 221 27.34 -30.40 73.42
C ALA A 221 26.51 -29.57 74.40
N VAL A 222 26.82 -29.74 75.68
CA VAL A 222 26.31 -28.93 76.79
C VAL A 222 26.46 -27.44 76.49
N LYS A 223 25.35 -26.73 76.72
CA LYS A 223 25.23 -25.31 77.06
C LYS A 223 26.54 -24.76 77.66
N ASN A 224 27.22 -23.88 76.92
CA ASN A 224 28.07 -22.77 77.37
C ASN A 224 29.21 -22.55 76.37
N GLU A 225 28.91 -21.96 75.21
CA GLU A 225 29.84 -21.06 74.50
C GLU A 225 28.97 -20.03 73.76
N ASP A 226 28.48 -19.05 74.52
CA ASP A 226 28.27 -17.72 73.96
C ASP A 226 29.64 -17.15 73.57
N ASP A 227 29.67 -16.46 72.43
CA ASP A 227 30.77 -15.66 71.88
C ASP A 227 32.03 -16.39 71.40
N LEU A 228 32.10 -16.68 70.09
CA LEU A 228 33.01 -15.95 69.17
C LEU A 228 32.91 -16.44 67.71
N LEU A 229 32.50 -15.48 66.86
CA LEU A 229 32.83 -15.30 65.44
C LEU A 229 32.09 -16.20 64.42
N ALA A 230 31.00 -15.69 63.82
CA ALA A 230 31.02 -14.82 62.64
C ALA A 230 31.37 -15.55 61.32
N THR A 231 30.31 -15.98 60.62
CA THR A 231 30.25 -15.87 59.16
C THR A 231 28.81 -15.58 58.74
N THR A 232 28.61 -14.30 58.46
CA THR A 232 27.70 -13.73 57.45
C THR A 232 27.41 -14.69 56.30
N ILE A 233 26.14 -14.85 55.93
CA ILE A 233 25.65 -14.89 54.54
C ILE A 233 24.16 -14.48 54.57
N ASP A 234 23.85 -13.53 53.69
CA ASP A 234 22.57 -12.86 53.49
C ASP A 234 21.41 -13.80 53.15
N TYR A 235 20.30 -13.62 53.88
CA TYR A 235 18.97 -14.11 53.50
C TYR A 235 18.20 -12.94 52.87
N ASP A 236 18.49 -12.62 51.61
CA ASP A 236 17.67 -11.71 50.79
C ASP A 236 17.74 -12.13 49.32
N ASN A 237 17.35 -13.37 49.01
CA ASN A 237 16.93 -13.78 47.66
C ASN A 237 16.22 -15.15 47.68
N LEU A 238 14.92 -15.12 47.96
CA LEU A 238 13.97 -16.11 47.46
C LEU A 238 12.78 -15.34 46.86
N PRO A 239 12.44 -15.52 45.58
CA PRO A 239 11.23 -14.94 45.02
C PRO A 239 10.03 -15.76 45.51
N SER A 240 9.24 -15.17 46.41
CA SER A 240 7.91 -15.64 46.76
C SER A 240 6.92 -15.38 45.61
N PRO A 241 5.96 -16.29 45.35
CA PRO A 241 4.96 -16.15 44.31
C PRO A 241 3.74 -15.33 44.75
N ALA A 242 3.07 -14.72 43.76
CA ALA A 242 1.77 -14.02 43.81
C ALA A 242 1.78 -12.70 44.61
N GLN A 243 1.42 -11.56 44.01
CA GLN A 243 0.08 -11.07 43.63
C GLN A 243 0.28 -9.63 43.02
N PRO A 244 -0.74 -8.81 42.68
CA PRO A 244 -2.08 -9.02 42.13
C PRO A 244 -2.31 -8.18 40.84
N LEU A 245 -3.50 -8.33 40.24
CA LEU A 245 -4.09 -7.40 39.28
C LEU A 245 -4.06 -5.94 39.79
N GLY A 246 -3.49 -5.03 38.99
CA GLY A 246 -3.60 -3.58 39.11
C GLY A 246 -3.80 -2.98 37.72
N SER A 247 -5.01 -2.54 37.39
CA SER A 247 -5.43 -1.13 37.40
C SER A 247 -5.27 -0.42 36.05
N LEU A 248 -6.35 -0.48 35.28
CA LEU A 248 -6.77 0.58 34.36
C LEU A 248 -6.75 1.94 35.08
N LYS A 249 -5.93 2.89 34.61
CA LYS A 249 -6.26 4.33 34.53
C LYS A 249 -5.17 5.14 33.79
N LYS A 250 -5.58 5.66 32.62
CA LYS A 250 -5.39 7.03 32.07
C LYS A 250 -3.98 7.65 32.06
N LEU A 251 -3.44 7.86 30.85
CA LEU A 251 -2.62 9.02 30.43
C LEU A 251 -2.85 9.22 28.91
N LYS A 252 -3.75 10.12 28.49
CA LYS A 252 -3.49 11.49 27.99
C LYS A 252 -2.42 11.62 26.89
N THR A 253 -2.91 11.73 25.66
CA THR A 253 -2.56 12.68 24.58
C THR A 253 -1.10 13.13 24.45
N LYS A 254 -0.48 12.82 23.29
CA LYS A 254 0.28 13.79 22.48
C LYS A 254 0.00 13.56 21.00
N SER A 255 -0.77 14.47 20.44
CA SER A 255 -0.80 14.83 19.03
C SER A 255 0.60 15.24 18.57
N VAL A 256 1.10 14.59 17.52
CA VAL A 256 2.23 15.08 16.72
C VAL A 256 1.76 15.13 15.28
N ALA A 257 1.68 16.36 14.76
CA ALA A 257 1.41 16.66 13.39
C ALA A 257 2.53 16.07 12.51
N ILE A 258 2.17 15.21 11.57
CA ILE A 258 3.05 14.86 10.46
C ILE A 258 2.87 15.96 9.42
N GLN A 259 3.82 16.89 9.42
CA GLN A 259 4.04 17.82 8.33
C GLN A 259 4.39 17.03 7.08
N THR A 260 3.60 17.21 6.03
CA THR A 260 3.89 16.80 4.66
C THR A 260 5.04 17.65 4.11
N ASN A 261 6.28 17.19 4.32
CA ASN A 261 7.44 17.66 3.56
C ASN A 261 7.63 16.76 2.33
N ILE A 262 6.92 17.08 1.25
CA ILE A 262 7.30 16.65 -0.10
C ILE A 262 7.70 17.92 -0.86
N SER A 263 8.98 18.26 -0.75
CA SER A 263 9.65 19.21 -1.63
C SER A 263 10.83 18.49 -2.28
N ASN A 264 10.89 18.62 -3.60
CA ASN A 264 12.04 18.37 -4.48
C ASN A 264 12.39 16.92 -4.83
N ARG A 265 11.71 16.38 -5.85
CA ARG A 265 12.40 15.70 -6.95
C ARG A 265 11.86 16.17 -8.31
N ASN A 266 12.82 16.45 -9.18
CA ASN A 266 12.76 17.16 -10.46
C ASN A 266 11.69 16.66 -11.45
N PRO A 267 11.11 17.57 -12.25
CA PRO A 267 10.38 17.23 -13.47
C PRO A 267 11.37 16.87 -14.60
N VAL A 268 11.15 15.73 -15.26
CA VAL A 268 11.83 15.37 -16.51
C VAL A 268 11.17 16.17 -17.65
N PRO A 269 11.94 16.87 -18.50
CA PRO A 269 11.39 17.68 -19.58
C PRO A 269 11.15 16.82 -20.82
N TYR A 270 9.89 16.58 -21.17
CA TYR A 270 9.56 16.17 -22.54
C TYR A 270 9.31 17.42 -23.40
N HIS A 271 10.39 17.89 -24.02
CA HIS A 271 10.30 18.68 -25.24
C HIS A 271 9.81 17.75 -26.36
N ILE A 272 8.55 17.90 -26.74
CA ILE A 272 8.11 17.57 -28.11
C ILE A 272 7.72 18.90 -28.74
N GLN A 273 8.72 19.61 -29.22
CA GLN A 273 8.54 20.51 -30.36
C GLN A 273 8.29 19.62 -31.57
N THR A 274 7.04 19.51 -31.98
CA THR A 274 6.74 19.26 -33.39
C THR A 274 6.08 20.52 -33.93
N ASP A 275 6.93 21.38 -34.48
CA ASP A 275 6.56 22.22 -35.61
C ASP A 275 5.96 21.30 -36.69
N VAL A 276 4.64 21.37 -36.85
CA VAL A 276 3.98 20.98 -38.10
C VAL A 276 3.10 22.14 -38.52
N SER A 277 3.76 23.24 -38.84
CA SER A 277 3.26 24.14 -39.86
C SER A 277 3.38 23.43 -41.22
N ALA A 278 2.31 23.53 -42.02
CA ALA A 278 2.24 23.18 -43.44
C ALA A 278 2.32 21.68 -43.83
N VAL A 279 1.26 20.90 -43.54
CA VAL A 279 0.86 19.79 -44.41
C VAL A 279 -0.30 20.26 -45.29
N ARG A 280 0.03 20.66 -46.53
CA ARG A 280 -0.94 20.77 -47.62
C ARG A 280 -1.63 19.41 -47.80
N PRO A 281 -2.95 19.33 -48.00
CA PRO A 281 -3.57 18.09 -48.43
C PRO A 281 -3.07 17.74 -49.83
N LYS A 282 -2.30 16.64 -49.96
CA LYS A 282 -2.11 15.98 -51.25
C LYS A 282 -3.48 15.48 -51.69
N SER A 283 -3.99 16.05 -52.77
CA SER A 283 -5.15 15.56 -53.51
C SER A 283 -4.97 14.08 -53.83
N LEU A 284 -5.82 13.22 -53.27
CA LEU A 284 -5.98 11.85 -53.75
C LEU A 284 -6.58 11.89 -55.16
N PRO A 285 -6.10 11.06 -56.10
CA PRO A 285 -6.67 11.03 -57.44
C PRO A 285 -8.10 10.49 -57.38
N PHE A 286 -8.98 11.22 -58.07
CA PHE A 286 -10.33 10.82 -58.43
C PHE A 286 -10.40 9.33 -58.81
N ARG A 287 -11.05 8.53 -57.98
CA ARG A 287 -11.48 7.18 -58.36
C ARG A 287 -12.62 7.35 -59.37
N LYS A 288 -12.30 7.23 -60.66
CA LYS A 288 -13.29 7.15 -61.75
C LYS A 288 -14.35 6.12 -61.39
N ARG A 289 -15.60 6.57 -61.22
CA ARG A 289 -16.78 5.69 -61.26
C ARG A 289 -16.79 5.01 -62.63
N ARG A 290 -16.77 3.68 -62.64
CA ARG A 290 -17.15 2.92 -63.85
C ARG A 290 -18.63 3.19 -64.14
N PRO A 291 -19.03 3.42 -65.39
CA PRO A 291 -20.42 3.32 -65.77
C PRO A 291 -20.81 1.84 -65.79
N SER A 292 -21.78 1.44 -64.97
CA SER A 292 -22.47 0.18 -65.19
C SER A 292 -23.36 0.37 -66.41
N LEU A 293 -22.98 -0.31 -67.48
CA LEU A 293 -23.76 -0.45 -68.70
C LEU A 293 -25.10 -1.09 -68.37
N LEU A 294 -26.16 -0.44 -68.85
CA LEU A 294 -27.39 -1.08 -69.24
C LEU A 294 -27.07 -2.21 -70.23
N SER A 295 -27.47 -3.44 -69.92
CA SER A 295 -27.79 -4.44 -70.91
C SER A 295 -28.77 -5.45 -70.31
N THR A 296 -29.85 -5.67 -71.08
CA THR A 296 -30.97 -6.62 -70.94
C THR A 296 -32.00 -6.34 -69.87
#